data_AF-A0A9D8NC85-F1
#
_entry.id   AF-A0A9D8NC85-F1
#
_cell.length_a   1.000
_cell.length_b   1.000
_cell.length_c   1.000
_cell.angle_alpha   90.00
_cell.angle_beta   90.00
_cell.angle_gamma   90.00
#
_symmetry.space_group_name_H-M   'P 1'
#
loop_
_entity.id
_entity.type
_entity.pdbx_description
1 polymer ?
#
loop_
_entity_poly.entity_id
_entity_poly.type
_entity_poly.pdbx_seq_one_letter_code
_entity_poly.pdbx_strand_id
1 'polypeptide(L)'
;MEVFEKMITLDFHFKGKVQLPCDRCLEPVDIDLDFSENLLVKLVPMIEEPEEEDNLWVVSENTYELDVFHFVYECLTLALPLRVVHPDDASGKSTCNPEIIKKLEELTPGETQREVIDPRWEALKNIKQS
;
A
#
# COMPACT_ATOMS: atom_id res chain seq x y z
N MET A 1 -18.81 17.03 -37.56
CA MET A 1 -17.96 17.87 -36.69
C MET A 1 -16.94 16.90 -36.11
N GLU A 2 -15.73 16.89 -36.66
CA GLU A 2 -14.68 15.95 -36.25
C GLU A 2 -14.12 16.45 -34.92
N VAL A 3 -14.37 15.69 -33.85
CA VAL A 3 -13.78 15.94 -32.54
C VAL A 3 -12.32 15.51 -32.65
N PHE A 4 -11.40 16.45 -32.78
CA PHE A 4 -9.98 16.16 -32.62
C PHE A 4 -9.75 15.80 -31.15
N GLU A 5 -9.58 14.51 -30.86
CA GLU A 5 -9.24 14.04 -29.52
C GLU A 5 -7.80 14.44 -29.22
N LYS A 6 -7.62 15.53 -28.46
CA LYS A 6 -6.32 15.92 -27.92
C LYS A 6 -6.07 15.08 -26.66
N MET A 7 -5.07 14.20 -26.71
CA MET A 7 -4.66 13.37 -25.59
C MET A 7 -3.20 13.64 -25.25
N ILE A 8 -2.89 13.65 -23.96
CA ILE A 8 -1.54 13.76 -23.41
C ILE A 8 -1.30 12.51 -22.58
N THR A 9 -0.16 11.85 -22.78
CA THR A 9 0.29 10.77 -21.91
C THR A 9 1.42 11.29 -21.04
N LEU A 10 1.33 11.05 -19.73
CA LEU A 10 2.35 11.37 -18.74
C LEU A 10 2.93 10.05 -18.23
N ASP A 11 4.22 9.84 -18.45
CA ASP A 11 4.94 8.66 -17.98
C ASP A 11 5.75 9.01 -16.73
N PHE A 12 5.52 8.27 -15.66
CA PHE A 12 6.21 8.43 -14.38
C PHE A 12 7.11 7.22 -14.11
N HIS A 13 8.36 7.47 -13.73
CA HIS A 13 9.28 6.44 -13.24
C HIS A 13 9.69 6.78 -11.80
N PHE A 14 9.30 5.90 -10.88
CA PHE A 14 9.60 6.03 -9.45
C PHE A 14 10.76 5.11 -9.11
N LYS A 15 11.85 5.71 -8.61
CA LYS A 15 13.02 4.96 -8.16
C LYS A 15 13.60 5.55 -6.90
N GLY A 16 13.74 4.74 -5.86
CA GLY A 16 14.31 5.17 -4.60
C GLY A 16 14.17 4.14 -3.49
N LYS A 17 14.43 4.61 -2.26
CA LYS A 17 14.24 3.82 -1.04
C LYS A 17 13.30 4.56 -0.10
N VAL A 18 12.39 3.82 0.51
CA VAL A 18 11.48 4.33 1.55
C VAL A 18 11.80 3.62 2.85
N GLN A 19 11.95 4.40 3.92
CA GLN A 19 12.22 3.88 5.25
C GLN A 19 10.90 3.78 6.02
N LEU A 20 10.54 2.56 6.43
CA LEU A 20 9.29 2.26 7.13
C LEU A 20 9.57 1.48 8.43
N PRO A 21 8.75 1.62 9.47
CA PRO A 21 8.88 0.79 10.67
C PRO A 21 8.54 -0.67 10.35
N CYS A 22 9.33 -1.61 10.88
CA CYS A 22 9.03 -3.04 10.80
C CYS A 22 7.78 -3.39 11.62
N ASP A 23 6.81 -4.07 11.02
CA ASP A 23 5.60 -4.55 11.72
C ASP A 23 5.90 -5.58 12.81
N ARG A 24 7.10 -6.18 12.79
CA ARG A 24 7.51 -7.21 13.76
C ARG A 24 8.32 -6.66 14.92
N CYS A 25 9.31 -5.80 14.65
CA CYS A 25 10.21 -5.30 15.67
C CYS A 25 10.27 -3.77 15.80
N LEU A 26 9.48 -3.03 15.02
CA LEU A 26 9.40 -1.56 14.99
C LEU A 26 10.70 -0.84 14.61
N GLU A 27 11.79 -1.55 14.36
CA GLU A 27 13.00 -0.95 13.82
C GLU A 27 12.82 -0.54 12.35
N PRO A 28 13.50 0.52 11.90
CA PRO A 28 13.41 0.96 10.51
C PRO A 28 13.88 -0.11 9.52
N VAL A 29 13.16 -0.24 8.41
CA VAL A 29 13.44 -1.10 7.26
C VAL A 29 13.47 -0.23 6.01
N ASP A 30 14.51 -0.40 5.21
CA ASP A 30 14.57 0.22 3.88
C ASP A 30 13.88 -0.70 2.86
N ILE A 31 12.89 -0.16 2.17
CA ILE A 31 12.18 -0.81 1.07
C ILE A 31 12.62 -0.14 -0.24
N ASP A 32 13.20 -0.93 -1.14
CA ASP A 32 13.53 -0.49 -2.49
C ASP A 32 12.25 -0.38 -3.33
N LEU A 33 12.07 0.78 -3.98
CA LEU A 33 11.02 1.04 -4.95
C LEU A 33 11.64 1.28 -6.33
N ASP A 34 11.18 0.53 -7.32
CA ASP A 34 11.50 0.73 -8.74
C ASP A 34 10.29 0.29 -9.58
N PHE A 35 9.45 1.26 -9.98
CA PHE A 35 8.23 0.99 -10.75
C PHE A 35 7.88 2.17 -11.65
N SER A 36 7.04 1.94 -12.66
CA SER A 36 6.59 2.96 -13.60
C SER A 36 5.08 2.96 -13.70
N GLU A 37 4.49 4.15 -13.82
CA GLU A 37 3.05 4.36 -13.96
C GLU A 37 2.78 5.35 -15.08
N ASN A 38 1.61 5.26 -15.70
CA ASN A 38 1.20 6.15 -16.77
C ASN A 38 -0.14 6.80 -16.46
N LEU A 39 -0.26 8.09 -16.75
CA LEU A 39 -1.48 8.86 -16.63
C LEU A 39 -1.88 9.38 -18.01
N LEU A 40 -3.08 9.03 -18.46
CA LEU A 40 -3.66 9.50 -19.71
C LEU A 40 -4.56 10.69 -19.42
N VAL A 41 -4.30 11.84 -20.06
CA VAL A 41 -5.08 13.06 -19.89
C VAL A 41 -5.78 13.37 -21.21
N LYS A 42 -7.11 13.31 -21.20
CA LYS A 42 -7.97 13.67 -22.33
C LYS A 42 -8.40 15.13 -22.20
N LEU A 43 -8.10 15.93 -23.22
CA LEU A 43 -8.48 17.34 -23.28
C LEU A 43 -9.79 17.48 -24.06
N VAL A 44 -10.81 18.05 -23.41
CA VAL A 44 -12.14 18.29 -23.99
C VAL A 44 -12.49 19.77 -24.00
N PRO A 45 -13.24 20.26 -25.02
CA PRO A 45 -13.56 21.68 -25.14
C PRO A 45 -14.53 22.19 -24.07
N MET A 46 -15.45 21.33 -23.60
CA MET A 46 -16.47 21.65 -22.60
C MET A 46 -16.59 20.49 -21.62
N ILE A 47 -16.39 20.77 -20.33
CA ILE A 47 -16.65 19.87 -19.21
C ILE A 47 -17.02 20.73 -18.00
N GLU A 48 -17.96 20.27 -17.17
CA GLU A 48 -18.41 21.03 -15.99
C GLU A 48 -17.39 20.95 -14.85
N GLU A 49 -16.87 19.75 -14.58
CA GLU A 49 -15.86 19.47 -13.55
C GLU A 49 -14.82 18.47 -14.08
N PRO A 50 -13.54 18.53 -13.66
CA PRO A 50 -12.56 17.51 -14.02
C PRO A 50 -13.01 16.12 -13.56
N GLU A 51 -12.85 15.11 -14.42
CA GLU A 51 -13.12 13.71 -14.06
C GLU A 51 -11.78 12.98 -13.92
N GLU A 52 -11.57 12.35 -12.76
CA GLU A 52 -10.36 11.59 -12.44
C GLU A 52 -10.74 10.12 -12.20
N GLU A 53 -10.57 9.25 -13.20
CA GLU A 53 -10.85 7.81 -13.10
C GLU A 53 -9.57 7.00 -13.27
N ASP A 54 -9.10 6.35 -12.19
CA ASP A 54 -7.86 5.56 -12.16
C ASP A 54 -6.68 6.32 -12.81
N ASN A 55 -6.32 5.91 -14.03
CA ASN A 55 -5.21 6.44 -14.82
C ASN A 55 -5.69 7.27 -16.03
N LEU A 56 -6.97 7.65 -16.08
CA LEU A 56 -7.58 8.48 -17.12
C LEU A 56 -8.20 9.73 -16.51
N TRP A 57 -7.64 10.89 -16.84
CA TRP A 57 -8.17 12.18 -16.42
C TRP A 57 -8.77 12.92 -17.60
N VAL A 58 -9.96 13.49 -17.41
CA VAL A 58 -10.63 14.31 -18.41
C VAL A 58 -10.64 15.75 -17.91
N VAL A 59 -9.96 16.64 -18.64
CA VAL A 59 -9.82 18.05 -18.27
C VAL A 59 -10.16 18.97 -19.43
N SER A 60 -10.49 20.23 -19.13
CA SER A 60 -10.72 21.23 -20.16
C SER A 60 -9.46 21.47 -20.99
N GLU A 61 -9.60 21.71 -22.29
CA GLU A 61 -8.48 22.12 -23.15
C GLU A 61 -7.88 23.49 -22.77
N ASN A 62 -8.59 24.27 -21.94
CA ASN A 62 -8.12 25.55 -21.41
C ASN A 62 -7.33 25.41 -20.09
N THR A 63 -7.14 24.19 -19.59
CA THR A 63 -6.34 23.93 -18.38
C THR A 63 -4.85 24.16 -18.67
N TYR A 64 -4.22 25.06 -17.92
CA TYR A 64 -2.80 25.41 -18.07
C TYR A 64 -1.88 24.71 -17.07
N GLU A 65 -2.42 24.25 -15.95
CA GLU A 65 -1.70 23.58 -14.87
C GLU A 65 -2.42 22.29 -14.49
N LEU A 66 -1.67 21.23 -14.24
CA LEU A 66 -2.20 19.94 -13.81
C LEU A 66 -1.55 19.56 -12.49
N ASP A 67 -2.33 19.46 -11.42
CA ASP A 67 -1.85 18.99 -10.13
C ASP A 67 -1.85 17.46 -10.11
N VAL A 68 -0.67 16.86 -10.09
CA VAL A 68 -0.47 15.41 -10.09
C VAL A 68 -0.17 14.88 -8.68
N PHE A 69 -0.27 15.70 -7.63
CA PHE A 69 0.10 15.32 -6.27
C PHE A 69 -0.69 14.10 -5.80
N HIS A 70 -2.01 14.10 -6.01
CA HIS A 70 -2.87 13.00 -5.56
C HIS A 70 -2.53 11.69 -6.27
N PHE A 71 -2.41 11.71 -7.61
CA PHE A 71 -2.00 10.56 -8.41
C PHE A 71 -0.66 9.98 -7.93
N VAL A 72 0.36 10.82 -7.78
CA VAL A 72 1.69 10.38 -7.31
C VAL A 72 1.61 9.77 -5.90
N TYR A 73 0.84 10.37 -5.00
CA TYR A 73 0.64 9.86 -3.65
C TYR A 73 -0.01 8.46 -3.66
N GLU A 74 -1.03 8.25 -4.49
CA GLU A 74 -1.70 6.96 -4.63
C GLU A 74 -0.76 5.91 -5.22
N CYS A 75 -0.06 6.22 -6.31
CA CYS A 75 0.93 5.33 -6.91
C CYS A 75 1.97 4.85 -5.89
N LEU A 76 2.54 5.78 -5.12
CA LEU A 76 3.52 5.45 -4.08
C LEU A 76 2.90 4.62 -2.96
N THR A 77 1.70 4.95 -2.52
CA THR A 77 1.01 4.21 -1.44
C THR A 77 0.68 2.78 -1.86
N LEU A 78 0.21 2.59 -3.09
CA LEU A 78 -0.12 1.27 -3.65
C LEU A 78 1.11 0.42 -3.92
N ALA A 79 2.27 1.04 -4.21
CA ALA A 79 3.52 0.33 -4.40
C ALA A 79 4.13 -0.21 -3.09
N LEU A 80 3.70 0.27 -1.93
CA LEU A 80 4.20 -0.22 -0.64
C LEU A 80 3.61 -1.58 -0.29
N PRO A 81 4.40 -2.48 0.32
CA PRO A 81 3.91 -3.78 0.74
C PRO A 81 2.90 -3.65 1.89
N LEU A 82 1.86 -4.48 1.88
CA LEU A 82 0.86 -4.55 2.97
C LEU A 82 1.45 -4.91 4.33
N ARG A 83 2.61 -5.58 4.33
CA ARG A 83 3.34 -5.96 5.53
C ARG A 83 4.82 -5.65 5.35
N VAL A 84 5.36 -4.80 6.20
CA VAL A 84 6.76 -4.39 6.20
C VAL A 84 7.50 -5.20 7.26
N VAL A 85 8.40 -6.07 6.83
CA VAL A 85 9.28 -6.82 7.72
C VAL A 85 10.70 -6.83 7.18
N HIS A 86 11.68 -6.92 8.07
CA HIS A 86 13.06 -7.12 7.65
C HIS A 86 13.19 -8.40 6.81
N PRO A 87 14.03 -8.40 5.76
CA PRO A 87 14.28 -9.61 4.98
C PRO A 87 14.95 -10.69 5.85
N ASP A 88 14.69 -11.95 5.49
CA ASP A 88 15.38 -13.08 6.11
C ASP A 88 16.84 -13.16 5.61
N ASP A 89 17.74 -13.65 6.47
CA ASP A 89 19.12 -13.94 6.08
C ASP A 89 19.22 -15.18 5.17
N ALA A 90 20.43 -15.47 4.67
CA ALA A 90 20.68 -16.62 3.80
C ALA A 90 20.38 -17.99 4.45
N SER A 91 20.16 -18.03 5.78
CA SER A 91 19.78 -19.21 6.54
C SER A 91 18.28 -19.24 6.88
N GLY A 92 17.49 -18.30 6.37
CA GLY A 92 16.05 -18.19 6.62
C GLY A 92 15.69 -17.60 7.99
N LYS A 93 16.62 -16.92 8.64
CA LYS A 93 16.39 -16.30 9.94
C LYS A 93 16.16 -14.79 9.77
N SER A 94 15.06 -14.33 10.37
CA SER A 94 14.68 -12.93 10.43
C SER A 94 15.81 -12.04 10.94
N THR A 95 16.12 -10.97 10.20
CA THR A 95 17.12 -9.96 10.60
C THR A 95 16.57 -8.88 11.54
N CYS A 96 15.32 -9.05 12.01
CA CYS A 96 14.73 -8.22 13.06
C CYS A 96 15.55 -8.23 14.37
N ASN A 97 15.38 -7.18 15.18
CA ASN A 97 16.02 -7.06 16.48
C ASN A 97 15.78 -8.30 17.37
N PRO A 98 16.84 -9.05 17.74
CA PRO A 98 16.71 -10.29 18.48
C PRO A 98 16.16 -10.12 19.91
N GLU A 99 16.40 -8.97 20.55
CA GLU A 99 15.86 -8.69 21.89
C GLU A 99 14.34 -8.57 21.86
N ILE A 100 13.81 -7.90 20.82
CA ILE A 100 12.37 -7.73 20.63
C ILE A 100 11.73 -9.07 20.28
N ILE A 101 12.34 -9.85 19.40
CA ILE A 101 11.85 -11.20 19.06
C ILE A 101 11.78 -12.08 20.30
N LYS A 102 12.83 -12.12 21.12
CA LYS A 102 12.84 -12.91 22.35
C LYS A 102 11.74 -12.48 23.33
N LYS A 103 11.55 -11.16 23.49
CA LYS A 103 10.49 -10.63 24.35
C LYS A 103 9.09 -10.97 23.83
N LEU A 104 8.89 -10.97 22.51
CA LEU A 104 7.63 -11.41 21.90
C LEU A 104 7.39 -12.90 22.20
N GLU A 105 8.41 -13.76 22.08
CA GLU A 105 8.31 -15.18 22.41
C GLU A 105 7.95 -15.41 23.88
N GLU A 106 8.57 -14.67 24.81
CA GLU A 106 8.25 -14.73 26.25
C GLU A 106 6.80 -14.30 26.58
N LEU A 107 6.28 -13.33 25.83
CA LEU A 107 4.91 -12.82 25.99
C LEU A 107 3.87 -13.65 25.23
N THR A 108 4.30 -14.54 24.34
CA THR A 108 3.39 -15.43 23.62
C THR A 108 2.96 -16.54 24.58
N PRO A 109 1.67 -16.63 24.96
CA PRO A 109 1.24 -17.68 25.87
C PRO A 109 1.54 -19.05 25.23
N GLY A 110 2.33 -19.86 25.95
CA GLY A 110 2.61 -21.23 25.55
C GLY A 110 1.33 -22.05 25.42
N GLU A 111 1.38 -23.13 24.64
CA GLU A 111 0.21 -23.98 24.33
C GLU A 111 -0.55 -24.49 25.58
N THR A 112 0.09 -24.46 26.74
CA THR A 112 -0.44 -24.82 28.06
C THR A 112 -1.50 -23.86 28.64
N GLN A 113 -1.70 -22.65 28.10
CA GLN A 113 -2.76 -21.73 28.54
C GLN A 113 -4.03 -21.75 27.68
N ARG A 114 -4.12 -22.63 26.68
CA ARG A 114 -5.29 -22.73 25.77
C ARG A 114 -6.57 -23.31 26.40
N GLU A 115 -6.53 -23.75 27.67
CA GLU A 115 -7.66 -24.47 28.28
C GLU A 115 -8.76 -23.57 28.87
N VAL A 116 -8.48 -22.29 29.16
CA VAL A 116 -9.51 -21.37 29.66
C VAL A 116 -10.02 -20.52 28.50
N ILE A 117 -11.03 -21.04 27.80
CA ILE A 117 -11.77 -20.27 26.80
C ILE A 117 -12.52 -19.16 27.55
N ASP A 118 -12.29 -17.90 27.17
CA ASP A 118 -13.00 -16.76 27.74
C ASP A 118 -14.52 -17.01 27.64
N PRO A 119 -15.31 -16.78 28.71
CA PRO A 119 -16.76 -16.97 28.71
C PRO A 119 -17.47 -16.26 27.54
N ARG A 120 -16.93 -15.14 27.03
CA ARG A 120 -17.46 -14.42 25.86
C ARG A 120 -17.28 -15.21 24.56
N TRP A 121 -16.24 -16.03 24.45
CA TRP A 121 -15.93 -16.82 23.26
C TRP A 121 -16.60 -18.20 23.24
N GLU A 122 -17.21 -18.63 24.35
CA GLU A 122 -18.01 -19.86 24.39
C GLU A 122 -19.17 -19.84 23.39
N ALA A 123 -19.77 -18.65 23.16
CA ALA A 123 -20.86 -18.46 22.20
C ALA A 123 -20.48 -18.84 20.76
N LEU A 124 -19.20 -18.74 20.39
CA LEU A 124 -18.70 -19.06 19.05
C LEU A 124 -18.68 -20.57 18.76
N LYS A 125 -18.73 -21.43 19.79
CA LYS A 125 -18.83 -22.90 19.61
C LYS A 125 -20.14 -23.30 18.93
N ASN A 126 -21.21 -22.54 19.16
CA ASN A 126 -22.54 -22.81 18.61
C ASN A 126 -22.69 -22.38 17.14
N ILE A 127 -21.70 -21.70 16.57
CA ILE A 127 -21.74 -21.20 15.18
C ILE A 127 -21.21 -22.26 14.19
N LYS A 128 -20.54 -23.33 14.66
CA LYS A 128 -20.02 -24.41 13.80
C LYS A 128 -21.08 -25.44 13.34
N GLN A 129 -22.36 -25.23 13.63
CA GLN A 129 -23.47 -26.16 13.27
C GLN A 129 -24.57 -25.51 12.44
N SER A 130 -24.23 -24.61 11.51
CA SER A 130 -25.16 -24.10 10.48
C SER A 130 -24.53 -24.20 9.10
#